data_AF-A0A3B0RJW7-F1
#
_entry.id   AF-A0A3B0RJW7-F1
#
_cell.length_a   1.000
_cell.length_b   1.000
_cell.length_c   1.000
_cell.angle_alpha   90.00
_cell.angle_beta   90.00
_cell.angle_gamma   90.00
#
_symmetry.space_group_name_H-M   'P 1'
#
loop_
_entity.id
_entity.type
_entity.pdbx_description
1 polymer ?
#
loop_
_entity_poly.entity_id
_entity_poly.type
_entity_poly.pdbx_seq_one_letter_code
_entity_poly.pdbx_strand_id
1 'polypeptide(L)' 'MHANSAHGALFRLEQLIQEVVIHVPQRLIADAIDLIIFIEGRGDARRIKTLAQVTGFKDGDYSLTPLTPQNPTFKL' A
#
# COMPACT_ATOMS: atom_id res chain seq x y z
N MET A 1 -8.74 -3.64 0.06
CA MET A 1 -8.90 -3.67 -1.41
C MET A 1 -8.35 -4.97 -1.97
N HIS A 2 -8.97 -5.51 -3.02
CA HIS A 2 -8.35 -6.59 -3.79
C HIS A 2 -7.30 -5.99 -4.73
N ALA A 3 -6.07 -6.46 -4.62
CA ALA A 3 -4.92 -6.06 -5.43
C ALA A 3 -3.90 -7.20 -5.45
N ASN A 4 -2.98 -7.21 -6.40
CA ASN A 4 -1.90 -8.20 -6.52
C ASN A 4 -0.56 -7.69 -5.95
N SER A 5 -0.52 -6.44 -5.47
CA SER A 5 0.65 -5.80 -4.85
C SER A 5 0.20 -4.59 -4.02
N ALA A 6 1.12 -4.03 -3.23
CA ALA A 6 0.89 -2.76 -2.51
C ALA A 6 0.66 -1.60 -3.49
N HIS A 7 1.48 -1.53 -4.53
CA HIS A 7 1.39 -0.51 -5.57
C HIS A 7 0.09 -0.58 -6.38
N GLY A 8 -0.31 -1.80 -6.79
CA GLY A 8 -1.58 -2.02 -7.48
C GLY A 8 -2.80 -1.72 -6.61
N ALA A 9 -2.67 -1.73 -5.28
CA ALA A 9 -3.75 -1.32 -4.38
C ALA A 9 -4.00 0.20 -4.47
N LEU A 10 -2.95 1.01 -4.61
CA LEU A 10 -3.09 2.45 -4.79
C LEU A 10 -3.76 2.77 -6.14
N PHE A 11 -3.34 2.14 -7.23
CA PHE A 11 -4.05 2.31 -8.51
C PHE A 11 -5.50 1.87 -8.46
N ARG A 12 -5.83 0.78 -7.76
CA ARG A 12 -7.23 0.37 -7.55
C ARG A 12 -8.02 1.42 -6.78
N LEU A 13 -7.42 2.07 -5.79
CA LEU A 13 -8.03 3.18 -5.06
C LEU A 13 -8.28 4.37 -5.99
N GLU A 14 -7.31 4.74 -6.81
CA GLU A 14 -7.48 5.82 -7.79
C GLU A 14 -8.64 5.54 -8.73
N GLN A 15 -8.77 4.31 -9.24
CA GLN A 15 -9.88 3.92 -10.10
C GLN A 15 -11.24 4.08 -9.40
N LEU A 16 -11.35 3.66 -8.14
CA LEU A 16 -12.58 3.84 -7.35
C LEU A 16 -12.91 5.33 -7.12
N ILE A 17 -11.89 6.19 -6.94
CA ILE A 17 -12.09 7.63 -6.81
C ILE A 17 -12.53 8.25 -8.15
N GLN A 18 -11.99 7.78 -9.27
CA GLN A 18 -12.34 8.26 -10.62
C GLN A 18 -13.80 7.97 -11.00
N GLU A 19 -14.45 7.00 -10.35
CA GLU A 19 -15.88 6.74 -10.55
C GLU A 19 -16.75 7.95 -10.15
N VAL A 20 -16.24 8.83 -9.28
CA VAL A 20 -17.01 9.96 -8.72
C VAL A 20 -16.33 11.32 -8.89
N VAL A 21 -15.05 11.37 -9.26
CA VAL A 21 -14.29 12.62 -9.44
C VAL A 21 -13.46 12.59 -10.73
N ILE A 22 -13.41 13.71 -11.44
CA ILE A 22 -12.70 13.83 -12.73
C ILE A 22 -11.17 13.76 -12.56
N HIS A 23 -10.64 14.39 -11.50
CA HIS A 23 -9.20 14.46 -11.24
C HIS A 23 -8.90 13.82 -9.89
N VAL A 24 -8.12 12.75 -9.90
CA VAL A 24 -7.65 12.09 -8.68
C VAL A 24 -6.56 12.94 -8.03
N PRO A 25 -6.64 13.24 -6.72
CA PRO A 25 -5.58 13.96 -6.03
C PRO A 25 -4.48 13.00 -5.54
N GLN A 26 -3.62 12.49 -6.43
CA GLN A 26 -2.64 11.42 -6.10
C GLN A 26 -1.67 11.80 -4.97
N ARG A 27 -1.24 13.08 -4.93
CA ARG A 27 -0.36 13.57 -3.86
C ARG A 27 -1.05 13.50 -2.49
N LEU A 28 -2.33 13.87 -2.40
CA LEU A 28 -3.09 13.76 -1.15
C LEU A 28 -3.29 12.28 -0.75
N ILE A 29 -3.48 11.39 -1.72
CA ILE A 29 -3.55 9.95 -1.44
C ILE A 29 -2.23 9.46 -0.86
N ALA A 30 -1.10 9.85 -1.46
CA ALA A 30 0.22 9.47 -0.99
C ALA A 30 0.54 10.03 0.40
N ASP A 31 0.08 11.25 0.70
CA ASP A 31 0.26 11.87 2.03
C ASP A 31 -0.68 11.27 3.08
N ALA A 32 -1.84 10.75 2.69
CA ALA A 32 -2.86 10.21 3.61
C ALA A 32 -2.70 8.72 3.92
N ILE A 33 -1.92 7.98 3.15
CA ILE A 33 -1.74 6.54 3.32
C ILE A 33 -0.29 6.29 3.73
N ASP A 34 -0.04 6.03 5.01
CA ASP A 34 1.34 5.78 5.47
C ASP A 34 1.83 4.36 5.13
N LEU A 35 0.95 3.37 5.21
CA LEU A 35 1.32 1.95 5.22
C LEU A 35 0.34 1.09 4.42
N ILE A 36 0.89 0.17 3.63
CA ILE A 36 0.15 -0.85 2.90
C ILE A 36 0.62 -2.23 3.31
N ILE A 37 -0.32 -3.06 3.75
CA ILE A 37 -0.10 -4.46 4.10
C ILE A 37 -0.72 -5.34 3.01
N PHE A 38 0.12 -6.01 2.24
CA PHE A 38 -0.33 -6.98 1.26
C PHE A 38 -0.43 -8.36 1.91
N ILE A 39 -1.64 -8.89 1.93
CA ILE A 39 -1.96 -10.18 2.54
C ILE A 39 -2.29 -11.18 1.43
N GLU A 40 -1.61 -12.32 1.43
CA GLU A 40 -1.85 -13.42 0.50
C GLU A 40 -2.35 -14.68 1.23
N GLY A 41 -2.79 -15.68 0.47
CA GLY A 41 -3.39 -16.90 1.01
C GLY A 41 -4.90 -16.80 1.17
N ARG A 42 -5.52 -17.90 1.62
CA ARG A 42 -6.97 -18.04 1.81
C ARG A 42 -7.23 -18.80 3.12
N GLY A 43 -8.35 -18.49 3.78
CA GLY A 43 -8.69 -19.09 5.08
C GLY A 43 -7.56 -18.94 6.09
N ASP A 44 -7.22 -20.03 6.77
CA ASP A 44 -6.18 -20.06 7.81
C ASP A 44 -4.75 -19.94 7.25
N ALA A 45 -4.55 -20.08 5.94
CA ALA A 45 -3.25 -19.90 5.30
C ALA A 45 -2.93 -18.43 4.97
N ARG A 46 -3.73 -17.49 5.48
CA ARG A 46 -3.60 -16.06 5.21
C ARG A 46 -2.39 -15.49 5.94
N ARG A 47 -1.47 -14.85 5.21
CA ARG A 47 -0.21 -14.33 5.74
C ARG A 47 0.13 -12.97 5.15
N ILE A 48 0.86 -12.16 5.91
CA ILE A 48 1.46 -10.93 5.41
C ILE A 48 2.56 -11.31 4.42
N LYS A 49 2.41 -10.92 3.15
CA LYS A 49 3.43 -11.09 2.12
C LYS A 49 4.35 -9.87 2.03
N THR A 50 3.78 -8.68 2.18
CA THR A 50 4.52 -7.43 2.00
C THR A 50 4.01 -6.38 2.96
N LEU A 51 4.95 -5.66 3.55
CA LEU A 51 4.71 -4.42 4.29
C LEU A 51 5.43 -3.32 3.50
N ALA A 52 4.72 -2.27 3.09
CA ALA A 52 5.29 -1.17 2.31
C ALA A 52 4.86 0.16 2.90
N GLN A 53 5.82 1.03 3.18
CA GLN A 53 5.57 2.42 3.51
C GLN A 53 5.36 3.22 2.22
N VAL A 54 4.34 4.08 2.19
CA VAL A 54 4.22 5.08 1.12
C VAL A 54 5.05 6.29 1.54
N THR A 55 5.98 6.70 0.69
CA THR A 55 6.89 7.81 0.99
C THR A 55 6.61 9.05 0.14
N GLY A 56 5.62 8.98 -0.75
CA GLY A 56 5.13 10.11 -1.52
C GLY A 56 4.69 9.72 -2.94
N PHE A 57 4.50 10.75 -3.76
CA PHE A 57 4.17 10.63 -5.19
C PHE A 57 5.11 11.52 -6.01
N LYS A 58 5.87 10.92 -6.93
CA LYS A 58 6.88 11.60 -7.73
C LYS A 58 6.92 11.02 -9.15
N ASP A 59 7.16 11.87 -10.15
CA ASP A 59 7.36 11.46 -11.54
C ASP A 59 6.19 10.65 -12.11
N GLY A 60 4.97 10.90 -11.61
CA GLY A 60 3.74 10.21 -12.05
C GLY A 60 3.48 8.89 -11.34
N ASP A 61 4.24 8.54 -10.29
CA ASP A 61 4.10 7.26 -9.60
C ASP A 61 4.24 7.36 -8.06
N TYR A 62 3.70 6.37 -7.36
CA TYR A 62 3.84 6.23 -5.91
C TYR A 62 5.22 5.71 -5.55
N SER A 63 5.88 6.41 -4.63
CA SER A 63 7.12 5.97 -4.01
C SER A 63 6.79 5.05 -2.84
N LEU A 64 7.23 3.79 -2.92
CA LEU A 64 7.05 2.79 -1.88
C LEU A 64 8.38 2.28 -1.36
N THR A 65 8.51 2.17 -0.04
CA THR A 65 9.69 1.56 0.61
C THR A 65 9.27 0.26 1.29
N PRO A 66 9.86 -0.89 0.92
CA PRO A 66 9.60 -2.14 1.61
C PRO A 66 10.02 -2.02 3.08
N LEU A 67 9.12 -2.38 3.98
CA LEU A 67 9.42 -2.51 5.40
C LEU A 67 9.70 -3.99 5.68
N THR A 68 10.96 -4.32 5.87
CA THR A 68 11.35 -5.62 6.40
C THR A 68 10.93 -5.68 7.87
N PRO A 69 10.24 -6.73 8.33
CA PRO A 69 9.96 -6.91 9.75
C PRO A 69 11.30 -6.95 10.49
N GLN A 70 11.62 -5.91 11.27
CA GLN A 70 12.68 -6.03 12.26
C GLN A 70 12.15 -6.96 13.33
N ASN A 71 12.76 -8.14 13.49
CA ASN A 71 12.46 -9.00 14.62
C ASN A 71 12.86 -8.22 15.89
N PRO A 72 11.92 -7.80 16.75
CA PRO A 72 12.30 -7.11 17.96
C PRO A 72 13.03 -8.11 18.84
N THR A 73 14.36 -8.01 18.93
CA THR A 73 15.14 -8.77 19.90
C THR A 73 14.77 -8.26 21.29
N PHE A 74 13.73 -8.83 21.88
CA PHE A 74 13.46 -8.68 23.30
C PHE A 74 14.57 -9.42 24.05
N LYS A 75 15.50 -8.66 24.63
CA LYS A 75 16.40 -9.19 25.66
C LYS A 75 15.59 -9.32 26.94
N LEU A 76 15.41 -10.56 27.40
CA LEU A 76 15.01 -10.89 28.77
C LEU A 76 16.17 -10.61 29.72
#